data_AF-A0A8X7T739-F1
#
_entry.id   AF-A0A8X7T739-F1
#
_cell.length_a   1.000
_cell.length_b   1.000
_cell.length_c   1.000
_cell.angle_alpha   90.00
_cell.angle_beta   90.00
_cell.angle_gamma   90.00
#
_symmetry.space_group_name_H-M   'P 1'
#
loop_
_entity.id
_entity.type
_entity.pdbx_description
1 polymer ?
#
loop_
_entity_poly.entity_id
_entity_poly.type
_entity_poly.pdbx_seq_one_letter_code
_entity_poly.pdbx_strand_id
1 'polypeptide(L)'
;MGGPATALVIGSTSFLLGTLAMHWTADHLLLWQSPITPTSLLRSYTYYSRSLLPVLDSAPHAAVLYGAGLLGSSVTLLKAWGGRESNWLFDGASLFLFGSVGLVYYNNVLINLRSLPLQWPASNSAIPPPSPMSGTDRIFLSLREIASSHAILAVALVGVILLQSAQYYSERLEERERIEELDAKIRRRIRKREVAQKEQERLRVAVGQKLGNTTNGGAAVASSSSSSTAASSSSATVKQKQAATS
;
A
#
# COMPACT_ATOMS: atom_id res chain seq x y z
N MET A 1 7.75 -8.00 -0.74
CA MET A 1 8.57 -6.93 -1.35
C MET A 1 7.91 -6.44 -2.64
N GLY A 2 6.94 -5.52 -2.54
CA GLY A 2 6.38 -4.77 -3.68
C GLY A 2 7.25 -3.59 -4.15
N GLY A 3 8.50 -3.51 -3.70
CA GLY A 3 9.35 -2.30 -3.75
C GLY A 3 9.53 -1.64 -5.12
N PRO A 4 10.07 -2.34 -6.14
CA PRO A 4 10.42 -1.69 -7.41
C PRO A 4 9.19 -1.38 -8.26
N ALA A 5 8.18 -2.25 -8.29
CA ALA A 5 6.98 -2.06 -9.07
C ALA A 5 6.15 -0.88 -8.54
N THR A 6 5.94 -0.81 -7.22
CA THR A 6 5.22 0.32 -6.60
C THR A 6 6.03 1.62 -6.72
N ALA A 7 7.36 1.60 -6.58
CA ALA A 7 8.19 2.79 -6.81
C ALA A 7 8.10 3.28 -8.26
N LEU A 8 8.03 2.38 -9.24
CA LEU A 8 7.90 2.73 -10.64
C LEU A 8 6.51 3.30 -10.97
N VAL A 9 5.44 2.75 -10.39
CA VAL A 9 4.10 3.33 -10.48
C VAL A 9 4.09 4.74 -9.89
N ILE A 10 4.56 4.90 -8.64
CA ILE A 10 4.63 6.21 -7.99
C ILE A 10 5.49 7.20 -8.79
N GLY A 11 6.63 6.75 -9.33
CA GLY A 11 7.53 7.56 -10.14
C GLY A 11 6.86 8.05 -11.44
N SER A 12 6.20 7.14 -12.16
CA SER A 12 5.43 7.49 -13.37
C SER A 12 4.28 8.46 -13.04
N THR A 13 3.48 8.16 -12.01
CA THR A 13 2.36 9.02 -11.59
C THR A 13 2.84 10.40 -11.15
N SER A 14 3.96 10.47 -10.43
CA SER A 14 4.56 11.74 -9.98
C SER A 14 5.09 12.56 -11.16
N PHE A 15 5.67 11.93 -12.17
CA PHE A 15 6.08 12.60 -13.41
C PHE A 15 4.87 13.22 -14.12
N LEU A 16 3.79 12.46 -14.30
CA LEU A 16 2.55 12.98 -14.91
C LEU A 16 1.93 14.10 -14.09
N LEU A 17 1.91 13.97 -12.75
CA LEU A 17 1.42 15.02 -11.88
C LEU A 17 2.28 16.30 -11.98
N GLY A 18 3.60 16.15 -12.14
CA GLY A 18 4.51 17.24 -12.46
C GLY A 18 4.17 17.93 -13.79
N THR A 19 3.80 17.17 -14.82
CA THR A 19 3.36 17.77 -16.09
C THR A 19 2.05 18.55 -15.95
N LEU A 20 1.08 18.02 -15.18
CA LEU A 20 -0.16 18.74 -14.88
C LEU A 20 0.08 19.99 -14.03
N ALA A 21 1.04 19.94 -13.10
CA ALA A 21 1.44 21.11 -12.32
C ALA A 21 2.02 22.23 -13.20
N MET A 22 2.66 21.90 -14.33
CA MET A 22 3.07 22.92 -15.30
C MET A 22 1.86 23.56 -16.01
N HIS A 23 0.84 22.76 -16.36
CA HIS A 23 -0.38 23.26 -17.01
C HIS A 23 -1.24 24.15 -16.09
N TRP A 24 -1.10 23.98 -14.77
CA TRP A 24 -1.71 24.86 -13.77
C TRP A 24 -1.46 26.36 -14.01
N THR A 25 -0.30 26.71 -14.60
CA THR A 25 0.04 28.09 -14.97
C THR A 25 -1.00 28.74 -15.90
N ALA A 26 -1.70 27.96 -16.73
CA ALA A 26 -2.81 28.44 -17.56
C ALA A 26 -4.18 28.13 -16.95
N ASP A 27 -4.32 27.00 -16.24
CA ASP A 27 -5.61 26.56 -15.69
C ASP A 27 -6.15 27.46 -14.60
N HIS A 28 -5.27 27.97 -13.73
CA HIS A 28 -5.70 28.83 -12.63
C HIS A 28 -6.41 30.11 -13.12
N LEU A 29 -5.99 30.63 -14.28
CA LEU A 29 -6.57 31.82 -14.92
C LEU A 29 -7.99 31.58 -15.44
N LEU A 30 -8.33 30.33 -15.77
CA LEU A 30 -9.61 29.96 -16.38
C LEU A 30 -10.64 29.49 -15.35
N LEU A 31 -10.17 28.88 -14.25
CA LEU A 31 -11.04 28.23 -13.27
C LEU A 31 -11.18 29.03 -11.97
N TRP A 32 -10.13 29.71 -11.50
CA TRP A 32 -10.12 30.34 -10.17
C TRP A 32 -10.03 31.87 -10.21
N GLN A 33 -9.81 32.50 -11.36
CA GLN A 33 -9.80 33.95 -11.48
C GLN A 33 -11.23 34.50 -11.61
N SER A 34 -11.59 35.48 -10.78
CA SER A 34 -12.89 36.18 -10.84
C SER A 34 -12.70 37.70 -10.78
N PRO A 35 -13.16 38.48 -11.79
CA PRO A 35 -13.74 38.03 -13.05
C PRO A 35 -12.69 37.48 -14.03
N ILE A 36 -13.11 36.54 -14.89
CA ILE A 36 -12.26 36.07 -15.99
C ILE A 36 -12.13 37.21 -16.99
N THR A 37 -10.90 37.66 -17.25
CA THR A 37 -10.62 38.76 -18.17
C THR A 37 -10.30 38.23 -19.57
N PRO A 38 -10.57 39.01 -20.65
CA PRO A 38 -10.14 38.64 -22.01
C PRO A 38 -8.63 38.43 -22.13
N THR A 39 -7.84 39.18 -21.35
CA THR A 39 -6.38 39.03 -21.27
C THR A 39 -5.96 37.70 -20.65
N SER A 40 -6.68 37.21 -19.64
CA SER A 40 -6.46 35.88 -19.06
C SER A 40 -6.75 34.79 -20.08
N LEU A 41 -7.84 34.94 -20.85
CA LEU A 41 -8.23 34.01 -21.91
C LEU A 41 -7.15 33.93 -22.99
N LEU A 42 -6.67 35.08 -23.46
CA LEU A 42 -5.57 35.15 -24.43
C LEU A 42 -4.30 34.50 -23.87
N ARG A 43 -3.93 34.77 -22.62
CA ARG A 43 -2.73 34.18 -22.01
C ARG A 43 -2.84 32.65 -21.94
N SER A 44 -3.94 32.11 -21.46
CA SER A 44 -4.15 30.65 -21.41
C SER A 44 -4.18 30.04 -22.82
N TYR A 45 -4.81 30.70 -23.80
CA TYR A 45 -4.79 30.26 -25.20
C TYR A 45 -3.36 30.23 -25.75
N THR A 46 -2.57 31.28 -25.52
CA THR A 46 -1.18 31.35 -25.99
C THR A 46 -0.31 30.28 -25.37
N TYR A 47 -0.54 29.95 -24.09
CA TYR A 47 0.13 28.83 -23.43
C TYR A 47 -0.23 27.50 -24.09
N TYR A 48 -1.52 27.21 -24.25
CA TYR A 48 -1.97 25.93 -24.82
C TYR A 48 -1.52 25.72 -26.27
N SER A 49 -1.68 26.76 -27.09
CA SER A 49 -1.29 26.74 -28.51
C SER A 49 0.22 26.64 -28.73
N ARG A 50 1.05 27.26 -27.87
CA ARG A 50 2.51 27.26 -28.04
C ARG A 50 3.24 26.18 -27.26
N SER A 51 2.66 25.66 -26.18
CA SER A 51 3.32 24.69 -25.31
C SER A 51 2.74 23.29 -25.47
N LEU A 52 1.42 23.08 -25.34
CA LEU A 52 0.84 21.73 -25.42
C LEU A 52 0.73 21.21 -26.85
N LEU A 53 0.21 22.03 -27.76
CA LEU A 53 -0.06 21.58 -29.14
C LEU A 53 1.22 21.09 -29.84
N PRO A 54 2.36 21.81 -29.80
CA PRO A 54 3.59 21.34 -30.43
C PRO A 54 4.19 20.12 -29.74
N VAL A 55 4.03 19.99 -28.42
CA VAL A 55 4.48 18.81 -27.67
C VAL A 55 3.74 17.56 -28.15
N LEU A 56 2.44 17.65 -28.39
CA LEU A 56 1.62 16.56 -28.92
C LEU A 56 1.96 16.19 -30.36
N ASP A 57 2.28 17.17 -31.20
CA ASP A 57 2.66 16.94 -32.60
C ASP A 57 4.10 16.44 -32.73
N SER A 58 4.95 16.69 -31.73
CA SER A 58 6.31 16.19 -31.70
C SER A 58 6.38 14.74 -31.19
N ALA A 59 6.79 13.82 -32.07
CA ALA A 59 6.94 12.40 -31.75
C ALA A 59 7.72 12.09 -30.45
N PRO A 60 8.90 12.69 -30.16
CA PRO A 60 9.67 12.32 -28.98
C PRO A 60 9.00 12.77 -27.66
N HIS A 61 8.44 13.99 -27.59
CA HIS A 61 7.83 14.48 -26.35
C HIS A 61 6.50 13.77 -26.08
N ALA A 62 5.70 13.55 -27.13
CA ALA A 62 4.48 12.76 -27.03
C ALA A 62 4.78 11.32 -26.56
N ALA A 63 5.84 10.69 -27.09
CA ALA A 63 6.26 9.36 -26.67
C ALA A 63 6.66 9.30 -25.19
N VAL A 64 7.31 10.34 -24.65
CA VAL A 64 7.64 10.40 -23.22
C VAL A 64 6.38 10.48 -22.36
N LEU A 65 5.43 11.34 -22.72
CA LEU A 65 4.17 11.50 -21.96
C LEU A 65 3.31 10.22 -21.99
N TYR A 66 3.07 9.69 -23.18
CA TYR A 66 2.31 8.44 -23.34
C TYR A 66 3.06 7.26 -22.74
N GLY A 67 4.38 7.21 -22.90
CA GLY A 67 5.25 6.19 -22.33
C GLY A 67 5.17 6.17 -20.81
N ALA A 68 5.21 7.33 -20.15
CA ALA A 68 5.05 7.41 -18.70
C ALA A 68 3.69 6.85 -18.25
N GLY A 69 2.58 7.29 -18.87
CA GLY A 69 1.24 6.80 -18.53
C GLY A 69 1.03 5.31 -18.81
N LEU A 70 1.51 4.82 -19.97
CA LEU A 70 1.47 3.41 -20.32
C LEU A 70 2.32 2.57 -19.37
N LEU A 71 3.52 3.06 -19.00
CA LEU A 71 4.40 2.36 -18.07
C LEU A 71 3.74 2.20 -16.70
N GLY A 72 3.18 3.29 -16.14
CA GLY A 72 2.49 3.26 -14.85
C GLY A 72 1.29 2.30 -14.85
N SER A 73 0.40 2.45 -15.83
CA SER A 73 -0.79 1.60 -15.97
C SER A 73 -0.44 0.13 -16.26
N SER A 74 0.57 -0.14 -17.10
CA SER A 74 1.00 -1.51 -17.41
C SER A 74 1.60 -2.20 -16.19
N VAL A 75 2.41 -1.52 -15.39
CA VAL A 75 2.95 -2.11 -14.16
C VAL A 75 1.85 -2.38 -13.14
N THR A 76 0.86 -1.49 -12.99
CA THR A 76 -0.31 -1.74 -12.16
C THR A 76 -1.14 -2.92 -12.67
N LEU A 77 -1.33 -3.06 -13.98
CA LEU A 77 -2.03 -4.18 -14.59
C LEU A 77 -1.30 -5.52 -14.35
N LEU A 78 0.02 -5.54 -14.52
CA LEU A 78 0.84 -6.72 -14.26
C LEU A 78 0.81 -7.10 -12.78
N LYS A 79 0.82 -6.13 -11.87
CA LYS A 79 0.63 -6.35 -10.42
C LYS A 79 -0.74 -6.98 -10.13
N ALA A 80 -1.80 -6.47 -10.74
CA ALA A 80 -3.15 -7.01 -10.58
C ALA A 80 -3.28 -8.46 -11.09
N TRP A 81 -2.64 -8.78 -12.22
CA TRP A 81 -2.62 -10.15 -12.77
C TRP A 81 -1.82 -11.15 -11.92
N GLY A 82 -0.82 -10.66 -11.16
CA GLY A 82 0.06 -11.47 -10.32
C GLY A 82 -0.59 -12.14 -9.10
N GLY A 83 -1.88 -11.95 -8.84
CA GLY A 83 -2.69 -12.88 -8.04
C GLY A 83 -2.49 -12.88 -6.51
N ARG A 84 -2.08 -11.77 -5.88
CA ARG A 84 -2.16 -11.63 -4.41
C ARG A 84 -3.57 -11.15 -4.03
N GLU A 85 -4.35 -11.99 -3.33
CA GLU A 85 -5.76 -11.69 -2.96
C GLU A 85 -5.94 -10.36 -2.23
N SER A 86 -5.04 -9.98 -1.31
CA SER A 86 -5.14 -8.70 -0.59
C SER A 86 -4.81 -7.46 -1.43
N ASN A 87 -4.19 -7.64 -2.60
CA ASN A 87 -3.76 -6.56 -3.47
C ASN A 87 -4.82 -6.14 -4.49
N TRP A 88 -5.80 -6.99 -4.77
CA TRP A 88 -6.75 -6.79 -5.88
C TRP A 88 -7.57 -5.51 -5.73
N LEU A 89 -7.96 -5.15 -4.50
CA LEU A 89 -8.71 -3.93 -4.25
C LEU A 89 -7.90 -2.68 -4.58
N PHE A 90 -6.64 -2.63 -4.12
CA PHE A 90 -5.77 -1.45 -4.31
C PHE A 90 -5.26 -1.35 -5.75
N ASP A 91 -4.82 -2.47 -6.34
CA ASP A 91 -4.32 -2.51 -7.71
C ASP A 91 -5.47 -2.31 -8.72
N GLY A 92 -6.65 -2.86 -8.45
CA GLY A 92 -7.85 -2.68 -9.28
C GLY A 92 -8.38 -1.24 -9.26
N ALA A 93 -8.47 -0.62 -8.07
CA ALA A 93 -8.85 0.79 -7.96
C ALA A 93 -7.82 1.72 -8.63
N SER A 94 -6.53 1.43 -8.49
CA SER A 94 -5.46 2.17 -9.17
C SER A 94 -5.56 2.04 -10.68
N LEU A 95 -5.85 0.83 -11.19
CA LEU A 95 -6.05 0.58 -12.62
C LEU A 95 -7.27 1.32 -13.16
N PHE A 96 -8.37 1.33 -12.40
CA PHE A 96 -9.58 2.09 -12.75
C PHE A 96 -9.28 3.60 -12.84
N LEU A 97 -8.53 4.16 -11.89
CA LEU A 97 -8.12 5.56 -11.93
C LEU A 97 -7.21 5.86 -13.13
N PHE A 98 -6.24 5.00 -13.45
CA PHE A 98 -5.43 5.15 -14.66
C PHE A 98 -6.28 5.10 -15.95
N GLY A 99 -7.24 4.18 -16.01
CA GLY A 99 -8.19 4.10 -17.12
C GLY A 99 -9.04 5.36 -17.25
N SER A 100 -9.54 5.88 -16.12
CA SER A 100 -10.29 7.14 -16.07
C SER A 100 -9.44 8.32 -16.55
N VAL A 101 -8.19 8.44 -16.09
CA VAL A 101 -7.23 9.46 -16.54
C VAL A 101 -7.05 9.38 -18.06
N GLY A 102 -6.80 8.18 -18.60
CA GLY A 102 -6.64 7.98 -20.04
C GLY A 102 -7.90 8.36 -20.84
N LEU A 103 -9.08 7.99 -20.35
CA LEU A 103 -10.35 8.27 -21.01
C LEU A 103 -10.67 9.77 -21.03
N VAL A 104 -10.53 10.45 -19.89
CA VAL A 104 -10.75 11.90 -19.78
C VAL A 104 -9.71 12.67 -20.60
N TYR A 105 -8.46 12.24 -20.57
CA TYR A 105 -7.41 12.83 -21.39
C TYR A 105 -7.74 12.73 -22.89
N TYR A 106 -8.12 11.55 -23.36
CA TYR A 106 -8.40 11.33 -24.77
C TYR A 106 -9.68 12.05 -25.23
N ASN A 107 -10.77 11.93 -24.49
CA ASN A 107 -12.07 12.46 -24.91
C ASN A 107 -12.21 13.96 -24.66
N ASN A 108 -11.62 14.49 -23.59
CA ASN A 108 -11.80 15.89 -23.24
C ASN A 108 -10.57 16.71 -23.58
N VAL A 109 -9.38 16.36 -23.09
CA VAL A 109 -8.18 17.18 -23.31
C VAL A 109 -7.79 17.21 -24.78
N LEU A 110 -7.61 16.04 -25.43
CA LEU A 110 -7.15 15.96 -26.82
C LEU A 110 -8.15 16.58 -27.80
N ILE A 111 -9.44 16.28 -27.65
CA ILE A 111 -10.48 16.79 -28.56
C ILE A 111 -10.61 18.30 -28.43
N ASN A 112 -10.66 18.84 -27.20
CA ASN A 112 -10.80 20.27 -27.00
C ASN A 112 -9.54 21.03 -27.40
N LEU A 113 -8.35 20.45 -27.20
CA LEU A 113 -7.10 21.09 -27.60
C LEU A 113 -6.95 21.14 -29.12
N ARG A 114 -7.35 20.07 -29.83
CA ARG A 114 -7.37 20.04 -31.31
C ARG A 114 -8.47 20.89 -31.93
N SER A 115 -9.53 21.23 -31.17
CA SER A 115 -10.59 22.12 -31.65
C SER A 115 -10.23 23.60 -31.54
N LEU A 116 -9.10 23.94 -30.90
CA LEU A 116 -8.64 25.32 -30.81
C LEU A 116 -8.24 25.86 -32.19
N PRO A 117 -8.59 27.12 -32.51
CA PRO A 117 -8.13 27.73 -33.75
C PRO A 117 -6.61 27.90 -33.73
N LEU A 118 -5.94 27.72 -34.87
CA LEU A 118 -4.48 27.88 -34.98
C LEU A 118 -4.01 29.31 -34.68
N GLN A 119 -4.86 30.29 -34.96
CA GLN A 119 -4.59 31.69 -34.70
C GLN A 119 -5.71 32.31 -33.87
N TRP A 120 -5.33 33.19 -32.95
CA TRP A 120 -6.30 33.99 -32.21
C TRP A 120 -7.11 34.86 -33.18
N PRO A 121 -8.45 34.96 -33.04
CA PRO A 121 -9.26 35.80 -33.89
C PRO A 121 -8.75 37.24 -33.90
N ALA A 122 -8.48 37.78 -35.09
CA ALA A 122 -7.98 39.14 -35.21
C ALA A 122 -9.05 40.14 -34.75
N SER A 123 -8.64 41.22 -34.09
CA SER A 123 -9.54 42.24 -33.53
C SER A 123 -10.36 42.99 -34.58
N ASN A 124 -10.01 42.88 -35.86
CA ASN A 124 -10.70 43.46 -37.02
C ASN A 124 -11.54 42.43 -37.82
N SER A 125 -11.74 41.23 -37.29
CA SER A 125 -12.55 40.19 -37.94
C SER A 125 -14.04 40.51 -37.81
N ALA A 126 -14.87 40.05 -38.75
CA ALA A 126 -16.33 40.09 -38.62
C ALA A 126 -16.89 39.22 -37.48
N ILE A 127 -16.02 38.42 -36.83
CA ILE A 127 -16.33 37.55 -35.70
C ILE A 127 -16.01 38.33 -34.42
N PRO A 128 -16.96 38.46 -33.46
CA PRO A 128 -16.70 39.16 -32.21
C PRO A 128 -15.55 38.50 -31.43
N PRO A 129 -14.72 39.28 -30.72
CA PRO A 129 -13.59 38.75 -29.97
C PRO A 129 -14.08 37.81 -28.86
N PRO A 130 -13.28 36.78 -28.51
CA PRO A 130 -13.66 35.84 -27.45
C PRO A 130 -13.86 36.58 -26.13
N SER A 131 -15.08 36.52 -25.61
CA SER A 131 -15.53 37.18 -24.40
C SER A 131 -15.98 36.15 -23.35
N PRO A 132 -15.34 36.12 -22.18
CA PRO A 132 -15.81 35.27 -21.08
C PRO A 132 -17.20 35.65 -20.56
N MET A 133 -17.71 36.85 -20.91
CA MET A 133 -19.05 37.33 -20.52
C MET A 133 -20.17 36.75 -21.38
N SER A 134 -19.87 36.29 -22.60
CA SER A 134 -20.85 35.76 -23.55
C SER A 134 -21.34 34.35 -23.15
N GLY A 135 -20.59 33.63 -22.30
CA GLY A 135 -20.94 32.32 -21.75
C GLY A 135 -21.09 31.19 -22.79
N THR A 136 -21.14 31.53 -24.08
CA THR A 136 -21.43 30.64 -25.22
C THR A 136 -20.25 30.58 -26.20
N ASP A 137 -19.16 31.28 -25.86
CA ASP A 137 -18.00 31.39 -26.73
C ASP A 137 -17.24 30.07 -26.78
N ARG A 138 -17.18 29.47 -27.97
CA ARG A 138 -16.60 28.13 -28.18
C ARG A 138 -15.15 28.03 -27.70
N ILE A 139 -14.33 29.05 -27.97
CA ILE A 139 -12.92 29.09 -27.54
C ILE A 139 -12.83 29.10 -26.00
N PHE A 140 -13.67 29.91 -25.34
CA PHE A 140 -13.73 29.95 -23.88
C PHE A 140 -14.14 28.59 -23.29
N LEU A 141 -15.20 27.98 -23.84
CA LEU A 141 -15.67 26.66 -23.42
C LEU A 141 -14.59 25.59 -23.59
N SER A 142 -13.95 25.51 -24.76
CA SER A 142 -12.88 24.54 -25.00
C SER A 142 -11.71 24.72 -24.04
N LEU A 143 -11.27 25.96 -23.81
CA LEU A 143 -10.19 26.26 -22.86
C LEU A 143 -10.55 25.85 -21.44
N ARG A 144 -11.77 26.18 -21.01
CA ARG A 144 -12.26 25.86 -19.67
C ARG A 144 -12.42 24.36 -19.48
N GLU A 145 -12.81 23.63 -20.52
CA GLU A 145 -12.96 22.17 -20.50
C GLU A 145 -11.60 21.44 -20.43
N ILE A 146 -10.57 21.98 -21.10
CA ILE A 146 -9.20 21.49 -20.95
C ILE A 146 -8.74 21.68 -19.50
N ALA A 147 -8.96 22.87 -18.95
CA ALA A 147 -8.54 23.20 -17.58
C ALA A 147 -9.25 22.36 -16.51
N SER A 148 -10.58 22.18 -16.65
CA SER A 148 -11.36 21.34 -15.73
C SER A 148 -10.90 19.87 -15.80
N SER A 149 -10.62 19.39 -17.02
CA SER A 149 -10.10 18.04 -17.23
C SER A 149 -8.75 17.87 -16.53
N HIS A 150 -7.78 18.77 -16.71
CA HIS A 150 -6.50 18.69 -16.01
C HIS A 150 -6.64 18.63 -14.48
N ALA A 151 -7.57 19.39 -13.90
CA ALA A 151 -7.86 19.32 -12.48
C ALA A 151 -8.38 17.92 -12.05
N ILE A 152 -9.29 17.32 -12.82
CA ILE A 152 -9.80 15.97 -12.57
C ILE A 152 -8.69 14.93 -12.73
N LEU A 153 -7.86 15.04 -13.78
CA LEU A 153 -6.70 14.17 -13.97
C LEU A 153 -5.74 14.24 -12.77
N ALA A 154 -5.46 15.44 -12.26
CA ALA A 154 -4.56 15.62 -11.12
C ALA A 154 -5.11 14.94 -9.86
N VAL A 155 -6.40 15.10 -9.57
CA VAL A 155 -7.06 14.43 -8.43
C VAL A 155 -7.03 12.91 -8.59
N ALA A 156 -7.28 12.39 -9.79
CA ALA A 156 -7.24 10.96 -10.05
C ALA A 156 -5.83 10.38 -9.86
N LEU A 157 -4.79 11.07 -10.36
CA LEU A 157 -3.39 10.65 -10.18
C LEU A 157 -2.93 10.76 -8.71
N VAL A 158 -3.36 11.77 -7.98
CA VAL A 158 -3.16 11.84 -6.52
C VAL A 158 -3.84 10.64 -5.84
N GLY A 159 -5.05 10.27 -6.28
CA GLY A 159 -5.74 9.07 -5.83
C GLY A 159 -4.91 7.80 -6.03
N VAL A 160 -4.23 7.65 -7.18
CA VAL A 160 -3.31 6.52 -7.42
C VAL A 160 -2.17 6.52 -6.41
N ILE A 161 -1.51 7.66 -6.16
CA ILE A 161 -0.42 7.74 -5.16
C ILE A 161 -0.92 7.36 -3.77
N LEU A 162 -2.11 7.83 -3.38
CA LEU A 162 -2.72 7.49 -2.09
C LEU A 162 -3.02 5.99 -1.98
N LEU A 163 -3.56 5.36 -3.03
CA LEU A 163 -3.83 3.92 -3.04
C LEU A 163 -2.55 3.10 -2.94
N GLN A 164 -1.49 3.49 -3.65
CA GLN A 164 -0.19 2.82 -3.57
C GLN A 164 0.45 2.99 -2.17
N SER A 165 0.25 4.15 -1.54
CA SER A 165 0.70 4.40 -0.16
C SER A 165 -0.10 3.60 0.86
N ALA A 166 -1.42 3.49 0.67
CA ALA A 166 -2.29 2.68 1.50
C ALA A 166 -1.95 1.19 1.40
N GLN A 167 -1.69 0.70 0.19
CA GLN A 167 -1.21 -0.66 -0.04
C GLN A 167 0.12 -0.92 0.68
N TYR A 168 1.08 0.00 0.58
CA TYR A 168 2.35 -0.12 1.30
C TYR A 168 2.14 -0.21 2.81
N TYR A 169 1.25 0.62 3.36
CA TYR A 169 0.93 0.59 4.79
C TYR A 169 0.29 -0.74 5.20
N SER A 170 -0.69 -1.23 4.43
CA SER A 170 -1.35 -2.52 4.67
C SER A 170 -0.37 -3.70 4.62
N GLU A 171 0.51 -3.74 3.62
CA GLU A 171 1.54 -4.79 3.52
C GLU A 171 2.50 -4.78 4.72
N ARG A 172 2.85 -3.60 5.22
CA ARG A 172 3.72 -3.46 6.40
C ARG A 172 3.03 -3.90 7.69
N LEU A 173 1.73 -3.69 7.80
CA LEU A 173 0.96 -4.15 8.95
C LEU A 173 0.88 -5.69 8.96
N GLU A 174 0.51 -6.30 7.83
CA GLU A 174 0.46 -7.77 7.66
C GLU A 174 1.84 -8.42 7.92
N GLU A 175 2.93 -7.77 7.49
CA GLU A 175 4.29 -8.26 7.71
C GLU A 175 4.65 -8.28 9.20
N ARG A 176 4.26 -7.25 9.97
CA ARG A 176 4.49 -7.20 11.42
C ARG A 176 3.73 -8.30 12.15
N GLU A 177 2.45 -8.48 11.84
CA GLU A 177 1.62 -9.54 12.44
C GLU A 177 2.20 -10.93 12.15
N ARG A 178 2.64 -11.16 10.91
CA ARG A 178 3.26 -12.44 10.52
C ARG A 178 4.56 -12.71 11.28
N ILE A 179 5.41 -11.71 11.48
CA ILE A 179 6.67 -11.85 12.23
C ILE A 179 6.37 -12.22 13.70
N GLU A 180 5.42 -11.52 14.33
CA GLU A 180 5.01 -11.81 15.71
C GLU A 180 4.46 -13.23 15.88
N GLU A 181 3.64 -13.69 14.93
CA GLU A 181 3.17 -15.08 14.90
C GLU A 181 4.31 -16.09 14.74
N LEU A 182 5.26 -15.81 13.85
CA LEU A 182 6.39 -16.69 13.58
C LEU A 182 7.27 -16.82 14.82
N ASP A 183 7.54 -15.69 15.49
CA ASP A 183 8.29 -15.64 16.74
C ASP A 183 7.57 -16.39 17.86
N ALA A 184 6.25 -16.25 17.97
CA ALA A 184 5.45 -17.02 18.91
C ALA A 184 5.52 -18.53 18.62
N LYS A 185 5.46 -18.94 17.35
CA LYS A 185 5.60 -20.34 16.92
C LYS A 185 7.01 -20.89 17.22
N ILE A 186 8.06 -20.10 16.98
CA ILE A 186 9.45 -20.46 17.28
C ILE A 186 9.64 -20.63 18.80
N ARG A 187 9.17 -19.67 19.62
CA ARG A 187 9.22 -19.75 21.08
C ARG A 187 8.50 -20.99 21.62
N ARG A 188 7.35 -21.36 21.05
CA ARG A 188 6.63 -22.60 21.41
C ARG A 188 7.43 -23.86 21.05
N ARG A 189 8.10 -23.88 19.89
CA ARG A 189 8.93 -25.02 19.47
C ARG A 189 10.18 -25.18 20.34
N ILE A 190 10.83 -24.08 20.72
CA ILE A 190 12.00 -24.11 21.62
C ILE A 190 11.60 -24.67 22.99
N ARG A 191 10.53 -24.14 23.60
CA ARG A 191 10.02 -24.64 24.90
C ARG A 191 9.70 -26.15 24.87
N LYS A 192 9.07 -26.64 23.79
CA LYS A 192 8.78 -28.09 23.65
C LYS A 192 10.06 -28.93 23.58
N ARG A 193 11.10 -28.45 22.88
CA ARG A 193 12.39 -29.13 22.80
C ARG A 193 13.13 -29.15 24.14
N GLU A 194 13.11 -28.04 24.87
CA GLU A 194 13.71 -27.94 26.21
C GLU A 194 13.05 -28.90 27.20
N VAL A 195 11.71 -29.00 27.18
CA VAL A 195 10.97 -29.93 28.03
C VAL A 195 11.30 -31.38 27.68
N ALA A 196 11.33 -31.74 26.39
CA ALA A 196 11.67 -33.10 25.95
C ALA A 196 13.11 -33.48 26.30
N GLN A 197 14.06 -32.54 26.22
CA GLN A 197 15.45 -32.77 26.65
C GLN A 197 15.53 -33.02 28.15
N LYS A 198 14.88 -32.19 28.97
CA LYS A 198 14.82 -32.38 30.43
C LYS A 198 14.19 -33.72 30.80
N GLU A 199 13.16 -34.15 30.07
CA GLU A 199 12.51 -35.44 30.27
C GLU A 199 13.45 -36.61 29.93
N GLN A 200 14.13 -36.56 28.78
CA GLN A 200 15.14 -37.57 28.42
C GLN A 200 16.30 -37.63 29.42
N GLU A 201 16.77 -36.48 29.91
CA GLU A 201 17.83 -36.41 30.91
C GLU A 201 17.39 -37.06 32.23
N ARG A 202 16.18 -36.76 32.71
CA ARG A 202 15.59 -37.42 33.89
C ARG A 202 15.49 -38.93 33.72
N LEU A 203 15.05 -39.40 32.55
CA LEU A 203 14.96 -40.83 32.25
C LEU A 203 16.36 -41.49 32.25
N ARG A 204 17.38 -40.84 31.66
CA ARG A 204 18.77 -41.34 31.69
C ARG A 204 19.33 -41.46 33.11
N VAL A 205 19.12 -40.45 33.96
CA VAL A 205 19.59 -40.47 35.35
C VAL A 205 18.89 -41.57 36.15
N ALA A 206 17.58 -41.74 36.01
CA ALA A 206 16.80 -42.77 36.70
C ALA A 206 17.24 -44.20 36.30
N VAL A 207 17.54 -44.43 35.02
CA VAL A 207 18.08 -45.71 34.53
C VAL A 207 19.47 -45.98 35.09
N GLY A 208 20.35 -44.97 35.09
CA GLY A 208 21.70 -45.09 35.70
C GLY A 208 21.67 -45.43 37.19
N GLN A 209 20.77 -44.80 37.96
CA GLN A 209 20.57 -45.11 39.37
C GLN A 209 20.05 -46.54 39.61
N LYS A 210 19.11 -47.02 38.78
CA LYS A 210 18.61 -48.40 38.88
C LYS A 210 19.72 -49.44 38.62
N LEU A 211 20.56 -49.20 37.61
CA LEU A 211 21.70 -50.06 37.29
C LEU A 211 22.74 -50.10 38.42
N GLY A 212 23.04 -48.94 39.03
CA GLY A 212 23.95 -48.85 40.19
C GLY A 212 23.40 -49.47 41.48
N ASN A 213 22.08 -49.36 41.72
CA ASN A 213 21.46 -49.97 42.89
C ASN A 213 21.36 -51.51 42.78
N THR A 214 21.25 -52.05 41.56
CA THR A 214 21.24 -53.50 41.32
C THR A 214 22.62 -54.13 41.53
N THR A 215 23.69 -53.36 41.31
CA THR A 215 25.07 -53.82 41.55
C THR A 215 25.49 -53.74 43.02
N ASN A 216 24.94 -52.80 43.80
CA ASN A 216 25.21 -52.68 45.24
C ASN A 216 24.21 -53.45 46.13
N GLY A 217 23.01 -53.80 45.63
CA GLY A 217 22.01 -54.56 46.36
C GLY A 217 22.29 -56.07 46.50
N GLY A 218 23.39 -56.58 45.96
CA GLY A 218 23.77 -57.99 46.03
C GLY A 218 24.63 -58.39 47.25
N ALA A 219 25.06 -57.45 48.09
CA ALA A 219 26.12 -57.72 49.09
C ALA A 219 25.74 -57.52 50.57
N ALA A 220 24.47 -57.25 50.91
CA ALA A 220 24.05 -57.22 52.30
C ALA A 220 22.60 -57.69 52.45
N VAL A 221 22.41 -58.93 52.91
CA VAL A 221 21.58 -59.34 54.06
C VAL A 221 21.65 -60.87 54.16
N ALA A 222 22.45 -61.37 55.10
CA ALA A 222 22.28 -62.68 55.70
C ALA A 222 22.47 -62.54 57.21
N SER A 223 21.63 -63.26 57.97
CA SER A 223 21.46 -63.25 59.44
C SER A 223 20.66 -62.06 59.99
N SER A 224 19.66 -62.21 60.87
CA SER A 224 19.21 -63.33 61.69
C SER A 224 17.78 -63.10 62.23
N SER A 225 17.07 -64.22 62.35
CA SER A 225 15.98 -64.59 63.26
C SER A 225 15.38 -63.59 64.28
N SER A 226 14.03 -63.61 64.34
CA SER A 226 13.18 -64.01 65.47
C SER A 226 12.18 -63.00 66.05
N SER A 227 10.99 -63.55 66.30
CA SER A 227 10.03 -63.28 67.38
C SER A 227 8.91 -62.25 67.17
N SER A 228 7.71 -62.84 67.02
CA SER A 228 6.53 -62.69 67.89
C SER A 228 5.63 -61.45 67.81
N THR A 229 4.37 -61.78 67.51
CA THR A 229 3.13 -61.41 68.21
C THR A 229 2.45 -60.05 68.01
N ALA A 230 1.13 -60.22 67.83
CA ALA A 230 0.02 -59.45 68.40
C ALA A 230 -0.59 -58.32 67.56
N ALA A 231 -1.85 -58.59 67.23
CA ALA A 231 -2.90 -57.67 66.83
C ALA A 231 -3.03 -56.46 67.76
N SER A 232 -3.46 -55.32 67.23
CA SER A 232 -4.71 -54.68 67.68
C SER A 232 -5.01 -53.41 66.87
N SER A 233 -6.32 -53.17 66.82
CA SER A 233 -7.09 -52.11 66.20
C SER A 233 -6.80 -50.68 66.68
N SER A 234 -7.36 -49.74 65.90
CA SER A 234 -8.14 -48.55 66.33
C SER A 234 -7.55 -47.14 66.12
N SER A 235 -8.30 -46.40 65.29
CA SER A 235 -8.85 -45.05 65.48
C SER A 235 -7.98 -43.84 65.84
N ALA A 236 -7.99 -42.90 64.90
CA ALA A 236 -8.44 -41.50 65.03
C ALA A 236 -7.79 -40.54 66.05
N THR A 237 -7.38 -39.36 65.55
CA THR A 237 -7.83 -38.00 65.97
C THR A 237 -6.71 -36.95 66.07
N VAL A 238 -6.77 -35.98 65.13
CA VAL A 238 -6.72 -34.51 65.27
C VAL A 238 -5.93 -33.84 66.42
N LYS A 239 -5.05 -32.89 66.05
CA LYS A 239 -4.86 -31.51 66.59
C LYS A 239 -3.69 -30.85 65.83
N GLN A 240 -3.84 -29.83 64.98
CA GLN A 240 -4.27 -28.43 65.15
C GLN A 240 -3.37 -27.57 66.06
N LYS A 241 -2.56 -26.69 65.44
CA LYS A 241 -2.17 -25.32 65.86
C LYS A 241 -1.30 -24.70 64.75
N GLN A 242 -1.78 -23.81 63.87
CA GLN A 242 -2.03 -22.36 64.02
C GLN A 242 -0.86 -21.54 64.59
N ALA A 243 -0.27 -20.69 63.72
CA ALA A 243 0.01 -19.24 63.85
C ALA A 243 1.15 -18.91 62.84
N ALA A 244 0.95 -18.15 61.75
CA ALA A 244 0.67 -16.70 61.67
C ALA A 244 1.75 -15.94 62.47
N THR A 245 2.62 -15.11 61.91
CA THR A 245 2.46 -13.81 61.22
C THR A 245 3.92 -13.33 61.03
N SER A 246 4.35 -12.53 60.04
CA SER A 246 3.79 -11.36 59.37
C SER A 246 4.46 -11.19 58.01
#